data_AF-A0A2R7MBY9-F1
#
_entry.id   AF-A0A2R7MBY9-F1
#
_cell.length_a   1.000
_cell.length_b   1.000
_cell.length_c   1.000
_cell.angle_alpha   90.00
_cell.angle_beta   90.00
_cell.angle_gamma   90.00
#
_symmetry.space_group_name_H-M   'P 1'
#
loop_
_entity.id
_entity.type
_entity.pdbx_description
1 polymer ?
#
loop_
_entity_poly.entity_id
_entity_poly.type
_entity_poly.pdbx_seq_one_letter_code
_entity_poly.pdbx_strand_id
1 'polypeptide(L)'
;MRYFPERDDEIRSLNPVEKILSNINSNSDKSYSLTMKRTNKFLRGYTEKNFFKVISTEVPLGALCVYEGQLVQKEHETIIKLNSKFHRTFRIILYVWGILPVFAIIINCFQIGAISLALLLP
;
A
#
# COMPACT_ATOMS: atom_id res chain seq x y z
N MET A 1 12.30 9.85 -9.44
CA MET A 1 11.60 9.77 -8.13
C MET A 1 10.29 9.03 -8.33
N ARG A 2 9.96 8.03 -7.51
CA ARG A 2 8.63 7.40 -7.51
C ARG A 2 7.71 8.23 -6.61
N TYR A 3 6.52 8.60 -7.10
CA TYR A 3 5.53 9.41 -6.37
C TYR A 3 4.97 8.67 -5.13
N PHE A 4 4.91 7.34 -5.23
CA PHE A 4 4.55 6.46 -4.12
C PHE A 4 5.78 5.68 -3.68
N PRO A 5 6.05 5.59 -2.37
CA PRO A 5 7.21 4.88 -1.87
C PRO A 5 7.06 3.38 -2.11
N GLU A 6 8.18 2.76 -2.44
CA GLU A 6 8.38 1.32 -2.45
C GLU A 6 9.71 1.05 -1.77
N ARG A 7 9.75 0.08 -0.87
CA ARG A 7 10.96 -0.29 -0.13
C ARG A 7 11.14 -1.79 -0.19
N ASP A 8 12.34 -2.20 -0.53
CA ASP A 8 12.78 -3.59 -0.46
C ASP A 8 13.76 -3.70 0.70
N ASP A 9 13.40 -4.51 1.70
CA ASP A 9 14.20 -4.79 2.89
C ASP A 9 14.54 -6.28 2.93
N GLU A 10 15.76 -6.63 3.30
CA GLU A 10 16.17 -8.02 3.53
C GLU A 10 16.43 -8.25 5.02
N ILE A 11 15.68 -9.17 5.61
CA ILE A 11 15.78 -9.52 7.02
C ILE A 11 16.25 -10.96 7.13
N ARG A 12 17.27 -11.22 7.95
CA ARG A 12 17.74 -12.58 8.23
C ARG A 12 17.12 -13.10 9.51
N SER A 13 16.67 -14.35 9.50
CA SER A 13 16.12 -15.01 10.67
C SER A 13 16.72 -16.39 10.85
N LEU A 14 17.01 -16.75 12.10
CA LEU A 14 17.47 -18.10 12.47
C LEU A 14 16.31 -19.10 12.56
N ASN A 15 15.05 -18.63 12.49
CA ASN A 15 13.90 -19.51 12.57
C ASN A 15 13.63 -20.16 11.20
N PRO A 16 13.16 -21.42 11.18
CA PRO A 16 12.76 -22.07 9.94
C PRO A 16 11.52 -21.40 9.34
N VAL A 17 11.38 -21.51 8.02
CA VAL A 17 10.33 -20.88 7.21
C VAL A 17 8.93 -21.23 7.74
N GLU A 18 8.72 -22.48 8.14
CA GLU A 18 7.44 -22.99 8.64
C GLU A 18 7.04 -22.32 9.96
N LYS A 19 8.01 -22.08 10.85
CA LYS A 19 7.78 -21.41 12.14
C LYS A 19 7.42 -19.93 11.94
N ILE A 20 8.04 -19.28 10.96
CA ILE A 20 7.73 -17.88 10.62
C ILE A 20 6.32 -17.79 10.02
N LEU A 21 6.01 -18.64 9.03
CA LEU A 21 4.71 -18.66 8.37
C LEU A 21 3.57 -19.01 9.34
N SER A 22 3.78 -19.99 10.22
CA SER A 22 2.79 -20.37 11.23
C SER A 22 2.51 -19.24 12.21
N ASN A 23 3.53 -18.48 12.62
CA ASN A 23 3.35 -17.32 13.49
C ASN A 23 2.61 -16.16 12.79
N ILE A 24 2.90 -15.93 11.51
CA ILE A 24 2.17 -14.92 10.73
C ILE A 24 0.72 -15.36 10.54
N ASN A 25 0.49 -16.63 10.17
CA ASN A 25 -0.83 -17.18 9.92
C ASN A 25 -1.69 -17.28 11.18
N SER A 26 -1.10 -17.57 12.35
CA SER A 26 -1.83 -17.58 13.62
C SER A 26 -2.29 -16.19 14.07
N ASN A 27 -1.54 -15.14 13.70
CA ASN A 27 -1.86 -13.75 14.00
C ASN A 27 -2.61 -13.02 12.88
N SER A 28 -2.86 -13.67 11.74
CA SER A 28 -3.52 -13.09 10.58
C SER A 28 -4.97 -13.55 10.43
N ASP A 29 -5.88 -12.61 10.19
CA ASP A 29 -7.17 -12.92 9.58
C ASP A 29 -6.97 -13.14 8.07
N LYS A 30 -7.45 -14.27 7.55
CA LYS A 30 -7.27 -14.63 6.14
C LYS A 30 -8.17 -13.78 5.26
N SER A 31 -7.56 -12.88 4.50
CA SER A 31 -8.28 -12.04 3.55
C SER A 31 -7.41 -11.67 2.35
N TYR A 32 -8.03 -11.66 1.17
CA TYR A 32 -7.43 -11.18 -0.08
C TYR A 32 -7.71 -9.69 -0.34
N SER A 33 -8.64 -9.10 0.42
CA SER A 33 -9.06 -7.72 0.26
C SER A 33 -9.01 -6.95 1.57
N LEU A 34 -8.83 -5.63 1.44
CA LEU A 34 -8.95 -4.71 2.56
C LEU A 34 -10.44 -4.54 2.87
N THR A 35 -10.89 -5.06 4.02
CA THR A 35 -12.27 -4.90 4.49
C THR A 35 -12.27 -4.32 5.90
N MET A 36 -13.28 -3.51 6.22
CA MET A 36 -13.55 -3.11 7.61
C MET A 36 -14.38 -4.21 8.28
N LYS A 37 -13.74 -5.33 8.62
CA LYS A 37 -14.34 -6.35 9.46
C LYS A 37 -13.64 -6.32 10.81
N ARG A 38 -14.42 -6.25 11.89
CA ARG A 38 -13.88 -6.36 13.24
C ARG A 38 -13.29 -7.75 13.41
N THR A 39 -12.01 -7.83 13.77
CA THR A 39 -11.28 -9.06 14.02
C THR A 39 -10.46 -8.92 15.30
N ASN A 40 -10.21 -10.02 16.01
CA ASN A 40 -9.33 -10.07 17.19
C ASN A 40 -7.90 -10.49 16.79
N LYS A 41 -7.53 -10.21 15.54
CA LYS A 41 -6.26 -10.59 14.92
C LYS A 41 -5.51 -9.32 14.55
N PHE A 42 -4.22 -9.28 14.87
CA PHE A 42 -3.36 -8.12 14.64
C PHE A 42 -3.04 -7.87 13.17
N LEU A 43 -3.03 -8.93 12.37
CA LEU A 43 -2.67 -8.89 10.96
C LEU A 43 -3.87 -9.30 10.10
N ARG A 44 -3.87 -8.82 8.86
CA ARG A 44 -4.82 -9.23 7.85
C ARG A 44 -4.13 -9.43 6.52
N GLY A 45 -4.35 -10.58 5.91
CA GLY A 45 -3.62 -10.98 4.73
C GLY A 45 -3.69 -12.47 4.47
N TYR A 46 -2.73 -13.01 3.72
CA TYR A 46 -2.65 -14.44 3.46
C TYR A 46 -1.20 -14.91 3.41
N THR A 47 -1.02 -16.20 3.63
CA THR A 47 0.27 -16.89 3.60
C THR A 47 0.18 -18.08 2.64
N GLU A 48 1.20 -18.24 1.81
CA GLU A 48 1.45 -19.39 0.93
C GLU A 48 2.78 -20.06 1.32
N LYS A 49 3.14 -21.18 0.66
CA LYS A 49 4.27 -22.04 1.06
C LYS A 49 5.55 -21.28 1.42
N ASN A 50 5.95 -20.28 0.63
CA ASN A 50 7.17 -19.48 0.83
C ASN A 50 6.90 -17.97 0.70
N PHE A 51 5.65 -17.55 0.85
CA PHE A 51 5.24 -16.18 0.59
C PHE A 51 4.20 -15.73 1.59
N PHE A 52 4.24 -14.47 2.00
CA PHE A 52 3.17 -13.87 2.78
C PHE A 52 2.82 -12.50 2.24
N LYS A 53 1.56 -12.13 2.37
CA LYS A 53 1.07 -10.80 2.05
C LYS A 53 0.26 -10.27 3.20
N VAL A 54 0.70 -9.17 3.80
CA VAL A 54 -0.03 -8.44 4.83
C VAL A 54 -0.61 -7.18 4.19
N ILE A 55 -1.93 -7.12 4.16
CA ILE A 55 -2.71 -6.04 3.55
C ILE A 55 -3.04 -4.97 4.59
N SER A 56 -3.22 -5.36 5.84
CA SER A 56 -3.51 -4.43 6.92
C SER A 56 -2.99 -4.93 8.27
N THR A 57 -2.52 -4.00 9.10
CA THR A 57 -2.23 -4.20 10.52
C THR A 57 -3.21 -3.38 11.35
N GLU A 58 -3.48 -3.78 12.59
CA GLU A 58 -4.26 -2.96 13.52
C GLU A 58 -3.68 -1.52 13.63
N VAL A 59 -4.62 -0.58 13.80
CA VAL A 59 -4.49 0.89 13.85
C VAL A 59 -3.28 1.30 14.75
N PRO A 60 -2.43 2.27 14.34
CA PRO A 60 -2.77 3.43 13.49
C PRO A 60 -2.15 3.49 12.08
N LEU A 61 -1.26 2.56 11.71
CA LEU A 61 -0.36 2.75 10.56
C LEU A 61 -0.70 1.94 9.30
N GLY A 62 -1.64 0.99 9.36
CA GLY A 62 -1.58 -0.19 8.48
C GLY A 62 -2.50 -0.29 7.27
N ALA A 63 -3.37 0.68 6.93
CA ALA A 63 -4.31 0.48 5.80
C ALA A 63 -3.75 0.92 4.43
N LEU A 64 -2.74 1.79 4.43
CA LEU A 64 -2.24 2.43 3.20
C LEU A 64 -1.14 1.63 2.49
N CYS A 65 -0.41 0.80 3.23
CA CYS A 65 0.72 0.04 2.72
C CYS A 65 0.43 -1.46 2.79
N VAL A 66 0.93 -2.18 1.79
CA VAL A 66 0.86 -3.62 1.65
C VAL A 66 2.28 -4.15 1.75
N TYR A 67 2.48 -5.13 2.63
CA TYR A 67 3.76 -5.80 2.81
C TYR A 67 3.70 -7.16 2.14
N GLU A 68 4.59 -7.40 1.18
CA GLU A 68 4.77 -8.66 0.49
C GLU A 68 6.11 -9.25 0.91
N GLY A 69 6.12 -10.45 1.46
CA GLY A 69 7.32 -11.09 1.96
C GLY A 69 7.58 -12.42 1.26
N GLN A 70 8.77 -12.60 0.70
CA GLN A 70 9.23 -13.88 0.17
C GLN A 70 10.25 -14.50 1.12
N LEU A 71 10.01 -15.75 1.50
CA LEU A 71 10.86 -16.51 2.41
C LEU A 71 11.76 -17.44 1.58
N VAL A 72 13.07 -17.33 1.76
CA VAL A 72 14.07 -18.17 1.10
C VAL A 72 14.94 -18.83 2.17
N GLN A 73 14.90 -20.15 2.25
CA GLN A 73 15.77 -20.91 3.15
C GLN A 73 17.17 -21.06 2.53
N LYS A 74 18.21 -20.69 3.27
CA LYS A 74 19.61 -20.95 2.93
C LYS A 74 20.29 -21.65 4.10
N GLU A 75 20.71 -22.89 3.92
CA GLU A 75 21.48 -23.68 4.90
C GLU A 75 20.95 -23.58 6.35
N HIS A 76 21.49 -22.65 7.15
CA HIS A 76 21.15 -22.43 8.56
C HIS A 76 20.33 -21.15 8.84
N GLU A 77 20.00 -20.36 7.82
CA GLU A 77 19.28 -19.09 7.95
C GLU A 77 18.11 -18.99 6.96
N THR A 78 17.04 -18.33 7.40
CA THR A 78 15.93 -17.93 6.54
C THR A 78 16.09 -16.46 6.17
N ILE A 79 16.19 -16.18 4.88
CA ILE A 79 16.19 -14.83 4.33
C ILE A 79 14.74 -14.44 4.03
N ILE A 80 14.28 -13.36 4.62
CA ILE A 80 12.98 -12.74 4.39
C ILE A 80 13.22 -11.53 3.51
N LYS A 81 12.77 -11.60 2.26
CA LYS A 81 12.72 -10.45 1.35
C LYS A 81 11.39 -9.76 1.52
N LEU A 82 11.39 -8.61 2.17
CA LEU A 82 10.19 -7.81 2.43
C LEU A 82 10.11 -6.69 1.40
N ASN A 83 9.05 -6.65 0.63
CA ASN A 83 8.70 -5.53 -0.24
C ASN A 83 7.48 -4.81 0.34
N SER A 84 7.68 -3.56 0.72
CA SER A 84 6.64 -2.65 1.17
C SER A 84 6.18 -1.76 0.02
N LYS A 85 4.91 -1.89 -0.37
CA LYS A 85 4.27 -1.16 -1.47
C LYS A 85 3.08 -0.35 -0.98
N PHE A 86 2.84 0.80 -1.61
CA PHE A 86 1.59 1.51 -1.39
C PHE A 86 0.39 0.77 -2.00
N HIS A 87 -0.72 0.69 -1.27
CA HIS A 87 -1.92 -0.02 -1.68
C HIS A 87 -2.51 0.60 -2.94
N ARG A 88 -2.84 -0.25 -3.93
CA ARG A 88 -3.26 0.20 -5.27
C ARG A 88 -4.49 1.11 -5.24
N THR A 89 -5.50 0.77 -4.44
CA THR A 89 -6.74 1.56 -4.35
C THR A 89 -6.49 2.96 -3.80
N PHE A 90 -5.69 3.08 -2.73
CA PHE A 90 -5.36 4.38 -2.15
C PHE A 90 -4.53 5.24 -3.08
N ARG A 91 -3.60 4.62 -3.83
CA ARG A 91 -2.85 5.32 -4.88
C ARG A 91 -3.78 5.93 -5.94
N ILE A 92 -4.78 5.19 -6.40
CA ILE A 92 -5.76 5.71 -7.39
C ILE A 92 -6.57 6.86 -6.79
N ILE A 93 -7.09 6.70 -5.58
CA ILE A 93 -7.87 7.74 -4.90
C ILE A 93 -7.04 9.02 -4.75
N LEU A 94 -5.79 8.91 -4.31
CA LEU A 94 -4.90 10.06 -4.15
C LEU A 94 -4.54 10.72 -5.48
N TYR A 95 -4.38 9.95 -6.56
CA TYR A 95 -4.19 10.53 -7.90
C TYR A 95 -5.42 11.32 -8.35
N VAL A 96 -6.62 10.76 -8.21
CA VAL A 96 -7.86 11.43 -8.59
C VAL A 96 -8.04 12.71 -7.76
N TRP A 97 -7.86 12.62 -6.44
CA TRP A 97 -7.94 13.77 -5.55
C TRP A 97 -6.89 14.85 -5.85
N GLY A 98 -5.66 14.47 -6.20
CA GLY A 98 -4.62 15.42 -6.54
C GLY A 98 -4.83 16.14 -7.87
N ILE A 99 -5.53 15.51 -8.82
CA ILE A 99 -5.78 16.07 -10.16
C ILE A 99 -6.97 17.03 -10.18
N LEU A 100 -8.00 16.80 -9.37
CA LEU A 100 -9.19 17.67 -9.28
C LEU A 100 -8.87 19.17 -9.07
N PRO A 101 -8.02 19.58 -8.11
CA PRO A 101 -7.70 21.00 -7.92
C PRO A 101 -6.96 21.61 -9.10
N VAL A 102 -6.13 20.82 -9.81
CA VAL A 102 -5.43 21.29 -11.02
C VAL A 102 -6.44 21.66 -12.10
N PHE A 103 -7.44 20.82 -12.33
CA PHE A 103 -8.51 21.14 -13.28
C PHE A 103 -9.34 22.35 -12.85
N ALA A 104 -9.64 22.48 -11.55
CA ALA A 104 -10.37 23.64 -11.04
C ALA A 104 -9.62 24.95 -11.30
N ILE A 105 -8.29 24.97 -11.09
CA ILE A 105 -7.44 26.13 -11.37
C ILE A 105 -7.44 26.46 -12.86
N ILE A 106 -7.29 25.45 -13.74
CA ILE A 106 -7.27 25.65 -15.19
C ILE A 106 -8.59 26.26 -15.69
N ILE A 107 -9.73 25.71 -15.25
CA ILE A 107 -11.06 26.20 -15.62
C ILE A 107 -11.25 27.64 -15.14
N ASN A 108 -10.86 27.93 -13.89
CA ASN A 108 -10.98 29.27 -13.32
C ASN A 108 -10.13 30.30 -14.09
N CYS A 109 -8.89 29.93 -14.44
CA CYS A 109 -7.99 30.77 -15.23
C CYS A 109 -8.57 31.05 -16.63
N PHE A 110 -9.12 30.03 -17.29
CA PHE A 110 -9.75 30.19 -18.61
C PHE A 110 -10.99 31.09 -18.53
N GLN A 111 -11.82 30.93 -17.50
CA GLN A 111 -13.01 31.75 -17.30
C GLN A 111 -12.67 33.23 -17.05
N ILE A 112 -11.66 33.50 -16.21
CA ILE A 112 -11.17 34.87 -15.97
C ILE A 112 -10.59 35.48 -17.25
N GLY A 113 -9.80 34.69 -18.01
CA GLY A 113 -9.27 35.13 -19.30
C GLY A 113 -10.37 35.47 -20.31
N ALA A 114 -11.41 34.63 -20.41
CA ALA A 114 -12.54 34.84 -21.30
C ALA A 114 -13.34 36.11 -20.94
N ILE A 115 -13.61 36.33 -19.65
CA ILE A 115 -14.27 37.56 -19.17
C ILE A 115 -13.42 38.79 -19.49
N SER A 116 -12.11 38.71 -19.26
CA SER A 116 -11.20 39.84 -19.53
C SER A 116 -11.13 40.18 -21.02
N LEU A 117 -11.12 39.17 -21.90
CA LEU A 117 -11.15 39.36 -23.35
C LEU A 117 -12.48 39.97 -23.82
N ALA A 118 -13.60 39.51 -23.25
CA ALA A 118 -14.93 40.03 -23.57
C ALA A 118 -15.12 41.50 -23.15
N LEU A 119 -14.45 41.96 -22.09
CA LEU A 119 -14.44 43.37 -21.68
C LEU A 119 -13.55 44.27 -22.54
N LEU A 120 -12.61 43.68 -23.30
CA LEU A 120 -11.64 44.41 -24.12
C LEU A 120 -12.08 44.54 -25.59
N LEU A 121 -12.97 43.66 -26.04
CA LEU A 121 -13.66 43.77 -27.33
C LEU A 121 -14.86 44.72 -27.18
N PRO A 122 -14.98 45.78 -28.00
CA PRO A 122 -16.05 46.78 -27.90
C PRO A 122 -17.44 46.23 -28.23
#